data_AF-A0A858RH71-F1
#
_entry.id   AF-A0A858RH71-F1
#
_cell.length_a   1.000
_cell.length_b   1.000
_cell.length_c   1.000
_cell.angle_alpha   90.00
_cell.angle_beta   90.00
_cell.angle_gamma   90.00
#
_symmetry.space_group_name_H-M   'P 1'
#
loop_
_entity.id
_entity.type
_entity.pdbx_description
1 polymer ?
#
loop_
_entity_poly.entity_id
_entity_poly.type
_entity_poly.pdbx_seq_one_letter_code
_entity_poly.pdbx_strand_id
1 'polypeptide(L)'
;MKHLRPLLLILLLAGGCERKASPASSPLSQDQAPGFWIWHRSSALAERETASIRKSGSGPLYRQIVEFGWRNGEWSPRPLGTADVLGSATPVLRLDPGPAMMEQPDAAASLAKWLRHHFDGKVPSAIQLDYDCPVRLLPRFGVFVSELRSELGLEKVSVTALASWIDSPAFPRFSETVDELVPMFYDLTADPPGDVVAGKVVPMAGTDTARRIERWKKCRKTWRAGLPNFERLTLFKADGSLVGHLRQWSPEALADMQSLKPLSGFSGGAAYRADRSINFQGTSVEADQLLVWRAPDNEELKHLIRTSFSSGASGIVWFALPGPGLRTSRSPQHLAALARSESPFPSIKATRDSAGRIILRNEGPGDLVMKPGGEMHQLALESDRPGSFAHAGPGDFFRTSLPEGSPISINFSRKIVIHFAGLGVDEEIASEPGLVPVKDHQELRWSLDASPPQPLP
;
A
#
# COMPACT_ATOMS: atom_id res chain seq x y z
N MET A 1 -14.04 50.18 -58.24
CA MET A 1 -14.94 50.56 -57.14
C MET A 1 -15.55 49.32 -56.51
N LYS A 2 -15.42 49.22 -55.18
CA LYS A 2 -16.19 48.38 -54.24
C LYS A 2 -15.78 46.91 -54.05
N HIS A 3 -15.20 46.72 -52.87
CA HIS A 3 -14.79 45.54 -52.09
C HIS A 3 -15.85 44.43 -51.94
N LEU A 4 -15.43 43.16 -51.75
CA LEU A 4 -15.41 42.47 -50.44
C LEU A 4 -14.91 41.00 -50.52
N ARG A 5 -13.81 40.74 -49.77
CA ARG A 5 -13.37 39.55 -48.99
C ARG A 5 -13.40 38.08 -49.50
N PRO A 6 -12.39 37.27 -49.11
CA PRO A 6 -12.17 35.90 -49.57
C PRO A 6 -12.84 34.85 -48.66
N LEU A 7 -13.37 33.77 -49.25
CA LEU A 7 -13.78 32.58 -48.51
C LEU A 7 -12.70 31.51 -48.60
N LEU A 8 -12.19 31.18 -47.41
CA LEU A 8 -11.33 30.07 -47.05
C LEU A 8 -12.04 28.74 -47.38
N LEU A 9 -11.42 27.82 -48.12
CA LEU A 9 -11.71 26.39 -47.99
C LEU A 9 -10.41 25.58 -48.13
N ILE A 10 -9.96 25.10 -46.97
CA ILE A 10 -8.80 24.24 -46.78
C ILE A 10 -9.17 22.83 -47.27
N LEU A 11 -8.41 22.30 -48.23
CA LEU A 11 -8.49 20.91 -48.64
C LEU A 11 -8.04 19.99 -47.49
N LEU A 12 -8.97 19.15 -47.03
CA LEU A 12 -8.73 18.01 -46.14
C LEU A 12 -7.94 16.92 -46.88
N LEU A 13 -6.67 16.75 -46.54
CA LEU A 13 -5.91 15.52 -46.80
C LEU A 13 -6.24 14.50 -45.71
N ALA A 14 -7.16 13.58 -46.00
CA ALA A 14 -7.40 12.39 -45.21
C ALA A 14 -6.24 11.39 -45.42
N GLY A 15 -5.12 11.62 -44.74
CA GLY A 15 -4.10 10.61 -44.53
C GLY A 15 -4.53 9.65 -43.43
N GLY A 16 -4.97 8.46 -43.80
CA GLY A 16 -5.23 7.35 -42.88
C GLY A 16 -3.93 6.93 -42.19
N CYS A 17 -3.70 7.41 -40.98
CA CYS A 17 -2.73 6.80 -40.07
C CYS A 17 -3.35 5.49 -39.55
N GLU A 18 -2.96 4.37 -40.15
CA GLU A 18 -3.04 3.07 -39.51
C GLU A 18 -2.36 3.17 -38.14
N ARG A 19 -3.17 3.09 -37.06
CA ARG A 19 -2.65 2.83 -35.72
C ARG A 19 -2.02 1.45 -35.77
N LYS A 20 -0.69 1.39 -35.93
CA LYS A 20 0.11 0.22 -35.56
C LYS A 20 -0.37 -0.21 -34.17
N ALA A 21 -0.93 -1.42 -34.09
CA ALA A 21 -1.23 -2.04 -32.82
C ALA A 21 0.02 -1.92 -31.94
N SER A 22 -0.12 -1.34 -30.75
CA SER A 22 0.93 -1.35 -29.74
C SER A 22 1.43 -2.79 -29.60
N PRO A 23 2.76 -3.02 -29.56
CA PRO A 23 3.26 -4.37 -29.33
C PRO A 23 2.61 -4.87 -28.04
N ALA A 24 1.87 -5.97 -28.14
CA ALA A 24 1.34 -6.67 -26.99
C ALA A 24 2.48 -6.84 -25.99
N SER A 25 2.28 -6.34 -24.77
CA SER A 25 3.23 -6.38 -23.67
C SER A 25 3.84 -7.78 -23.57
N SER A 26 5.13 -7.90 -23.86
CA SER A 26 5.86 -9.13 -23.56
C SER A 26 5.66 -9.44 -22.06
N PRO A 27 5.46 -10.71 -21.68
CA PRO A 27 5.38 -11.06 -20.26
C PRO A 27 6.63 -10.52 -19.56
N LEU A 28 6.44 -9.92 -18.38
CA LEU A 28 7.56 -9.49 -17.53
C LEU A 28 8.53 -10.67 -17.43
N SER A 29 9.82 -10.40 -17.62
CA SER A 29 10.79 -11.41 -17.18
C SER A 29 10.56 -11.66 -15.68
N GLN A 30 10.85 -12.86 -15.19
CA GLN A 30 10.77 -13.15 -13.74
C GLN A 30 11.52 -12.10 -12.91
N ASP A 31 12.58 -11.52 -13.47
CA ASP A 31 13.36 -10.46 -12.83
C ASP A 31 12.60 -9.14 -12.64
N GLN A 32 11.58 -8.86 -13.47
CA GLN A 32 10.76 -7.66 -13.40
C GLN A 32 9.42 -7.86 -12.68
N ALA A 33 9.09 -9.09 -12.27
CA ALA A 33 7.94 -9.34 -11.42
C ALA A 33 8.10 -8.60 -10.07
N PRO A 34 7.02 -8.02 -9.52
CA PRO A 34 7.13 -7.27 -8.27
C PRO A 34 7.48 -8.19 -7.10
N GLY A 35 8.46 -7.77 -6.31
CA GLY A 35 8.76 -8.35 -5.01
C GLY A 35 7.91 -7.72 -3.90
N PHE A 36 7.89 -8.38 -2.74
CA PHE A 36 7.13 -7.89 -1.57
C PHE A 36 7.89 -8.11 -0.27
N TRP A 37 7.82 -7.12 0.62
CA TRP A 37 8.13 -7.34 2.03
C TRP A 37 6.92 -7.92 2.77
N ILE A 38 7.15 -8.98 3.56
CA ILE A 38 6.19 -9.55 4.51
C ILE A 38 6.61 -9.04 5.89
N TRP A 39 5.86 -8.07 6.41
CA TRP A 39 6.29 -7.23 7.53
C TRP A 39 5.45 -7.44 8.79
N HIS A 40 6.09 -7.51 9.96
CA HIS A 40 5.46 -7.72 11.27
C HIS A 40 4.47 -8.91 11.33
N ARG A 41 4.81 -10.04 10.72
CA ARG A 41 3.96 -11.25 10.72
C ARG A 41 4.64 -12.45 11.35
N SER A 42 3.98 -13.06 12.32
CA SER A 42 4.42 -14.31 12.95
C SER A 42 3.85 -15.56 12.27
N SER A 43 2.75 -15.44 11.52
CA SER A 43 2.07 -16.58 10.88
C SER A 43 2.55 -16.82 9.44
N ALA A 44 2.30 -18.03 8.94
CA ALA A 44 2.47 -18.36 7.52
C ALA A 44 1.51 -17.53 6.67
N LEU A 45 1.83 -17.41 5.38
CA LEU A 45 0.88 -16.83 4.43
C LEU A 45 -0.32 -17.77 4.30
N ALA A 46 -1.52 -17.21 4.34
CA ALA A 46 -2.73 -17.96 4.06
C ALA A 46 -2.73 -18.43 2.59
N GLU A 47 -3.51 -19.48 2.30
CA GLU A 47 -3.61 -20.03 0.94
C GLU A 47 -4.07 -18.96 -0.07
N ARG A 48 -5.04 -18.13 0.30
CA ARG A 48 -5.51 -17.02 -0.53
C ARG A 48 -4.42 -16.01 -0.86
N GLU A 49 -3.53 -15.70 0.09
CA GLU A 49 -2.42 -14.76 -0.10
C GLU A 49 -1.40 -15.37 -1.05
N THR A 50 -1.06 -16.65 -0.85
CA THR A 50 -0.16 -17.41 -1.72
C THR A 50 -0.71 -17.49 -3.15
N ALA A 51 -2.01 -17.73 -3.31
CA ALA A 51 -2.67 -17.77 -4.62
C ALA A 51 -2.66 -16.40 -5.31
N SER A 52 -2.95 -15.32 -4.57
CA SER A 52 -2.90 -13.94 -5.08
C SER A 52 -1.49 -13.54 -5.55
N ILE A 53 -0.46 -13.87 -4.77
CA ILE A 53 0.95 -13.65 -5.15
C ILE A 53 1.32 -14.46 -6.39
N ARG A 54 0.93 -15.73 -6.47
CA ARG A 54 1.21 -16.56 -7.65
C ARG A 54 0.55 -16.00 -8.91
N LYS A 55 -0.71 -15.56 -8.82
CA LYS A 55 -1.44 -14.92 -9.93
C LYS A 55 -0.78 -13.62 -10.38
N SER A 56 -0.12 -12.89 -9.49
CA SER A 56 0.57 -11.65 -9.83
C SER A 56 1.92 -11.84 -10.55
N GLY A 57 2.35 -13.10 -10.75
CA GLY A 57 3.62 -13.46 -11.38
C GLY A 57 4.82 -13.37 -10.44
N SER A 58 4.57 -13.23 -9.13
CA SER A 58 5.50 -13.05 -7.99
C SER A 58 7.00 -12.99 -8.28
N GLY A 59 7.61 -11.84 -7.94
CA GLY A 59 9.05 -11.69 -7.77
C GLY A 59 9.52 -12.13 -6.37
N PRO A 60 10.67 -11.62 -5.88
CA PRO A 60 11.23 -12.04 -4.60
C PRO A 60 10.34 -11.66 -3.40
N LEU A 61 10.23 -12.57 -2.43
CA LEU A 61 9.58 -12.31 -1.15
C LEU A 61 10.64 -12.13 -0.07
N TYR A 62 10.49 -11.10 0.74
CA TYR A 62 11.39 -10.77 1.86
C TYR A 62 10.58 -10.80 3.15
N ARG A 63 10.83 -11.76 4.04
CA ARG A 63 10.04 -11.93 5.28
C ARG A 63 10.83 -11.50 6.50
N GLN A 64 10.30 -10.55 7.26
CA GLN A 64 10.85 -10.20 8.56
C GLN A 64 10.68 -11.35 9.55
N ILE A 65 11.79 -11.87 10.07
CA ILE A 65 11.79 -13.00 11.02
C ILE A 65 12.17 -12.57 12.43
N VAL A 66 12.78 -11.39 12.58
CA VAL A 66 13.29 -10.91 13.86
C VAL A 66 13.50 -9.40 13.84
N GLU A 67 13.32 -8.80 15.00
CA GLU A 67 13.84 -7.47 15.31
C GLU A 67 14.89 -7.55 16.39
N PHE A 68 16.03 -6.94 16.16
CA PHE A 68 17.10 -6.86 17.14
C PHE A 68 17.20 -5.45 17.71
N GLY A 69 17.06 -5.35 19.03
CA GLY A 69 17.43 -4.15 19.79
C GLY A 69 18.75 -4.33 20.51
N TRP A 70 19.41 -3.24 20.85
CA TRP A 70 20.54 -3.25 21.78
C TRP A 70 20.04 -3.01 23.20
N ARG A 71 20.18 -3.98 24.11
CA ARG A 71 19.73 -3.87 25.51
C ARG A 71 20.75 -4.46 26.44
N ASN A 72 21.09 -3.75 27.51
CA ASN A 72 22.03 -4.19 28.56
C ASN A 72 23.40 -4.65 28.03
N GLY A 73 23.89 -4.04 26.94
CA GLY A 73 25.19 -4.41 26.36
C GLY A 73 25.16 -5.66 25.49
N GLU A 74 23.98 -6.18 25.15
CA GLU A 74 23.83 -7.36 24.30
C GLU A 74 22.75 -7.17 23.22
N TRP A 75 22.82 -8.02 22.20
CA TRP A 75 21.76 -8.20 21.23
C TRP A 75 20.52 -8.80 21.89
N SER A 76 19.40 -8.09 21.81
CA SER A 76 18.11 -8.55 22.28
C SER A 76 17.21 -8.87 21.09
N PRO A 77 17.13 -10.15 20.67
CA PRO A 77 16.25 -10.58 19.59
C PRO A 77 14.79 -10.56 20.06
N ARG A 78 13.91 -10.11 19.18
CA ARG A 78 12.46 -10.27 19.26
C ARG A 78 12.03 -11.05 18.01
N PRO A 79 11.97 -12.39 18.09
CA PRO A 79 11.58 -13.23 16.96
C PRO A 79 10.13 -12.98 16.56
N LEU A 80 9.84 -13.09 15.26
CA LEU A 80 8.53 -12.96 14.65
C LEU A 80 8.15 -14.30 13.99
N GLY A 81 7.78 -15.28 14.82
CA GLY A 81 7.45 -16.65 14.38
C GLY A 81 8.64 -17.61 14.42
N THR A 82 8.45 -18.80 13.84
CA THR A 82 9.47 -19.85 13.73
C THR A 82 10.11 -19.87 12.34
N ALA A 83 11.27 -20.51 12.21
CA ALA A 83 12.00 -20.64 10.95
C ALA A 83 11.16 -21.31 9.83
N ASP A 84 10.27 -22.25 10.18
CA ASP A 84 9.41 -22.98 9.23
C ASP A 84 8.46 -22.07 8.45
N VAL A 85 8.19 -20.88 8.98
CA VAL A 85 7.27 -19.90 8.37
C VAL A 85 7.94 -19.15 7.20
N LEU A 86 9.24 -19.36 6.97
CA LEU A 86 10.01 -18.69 5.92
C LEU A 86 9.55 -19.10 4.51
N GLY A 87 9.24 -20.38 4.29
CA GLY A 87 8.95 -20.91 2.96
C GLY A 87 10.08 -20.62 1.98
N SER A 88 9.76 -20.05 0.81
CA SER A 88 10.74 -19.63 -0.21
C SER A 88 11.20 -18.18 -0.08
N ALA A 89 10.83 -17.47 1.00
CA ALA A 89 11.20 -16.07 1.18
C ALA A 89 12.65 -15.91 1.68
N THR A 90 13.27 -14.78 1.35
CA THR A 90 14.54 -14.36 1.96
C THR A 90 14.25 -13.81 3.37
N PRO A 91 14.95 -14.27 4.42
CA PRO A 91 14.75 -13.77 5.77
C PRO A 91 15.30 -12.35 5.90
N VAL A 92 14.51 -11.46 6.50
CA VAL A 92 14.87 -10.07 6.82
C VAL A 92 15.14 -9.96 8.31
N LEU A 93 16.32 -9.44 8.64
CA LEU A 93 16.75 -9.14 10.01
C LEU A 93 16.65 -7.63 10.20
N ARG A 94 15.67 -7.17 10.99
CA ARG A 94 15.56 -5.75 11.31
C ARG A 94 16.46 -5.42 12.49
N LEU A 95 17.30 -4.42 12.31
CA LEU A 95 18.29 -3.95 13.25
C LEU A 95 17.88 -2.56 13.75
N ASP A 96 17.81 -2.37 15.07
CA ASP A 96 17.50 -1.08 15.70
C ASP A 96 18.47 0.02 15.21
N PRO A 97 18.00 1.20 14.76
CA PRO A 97 18.84 2.25 14.15
C PRO A 97 19.96 2.86 15.02
N GLY A 98 20.08 2.46 16.29
CA GLY A 98 21.08 2.99 17.21
C GLY A 98 22.54 2.72 16.76
N PRO A 99 23.48 3.66 17.02
CA PRO A 99 24.89 3.50 16.63
C PRO A 99 25.64 2.45 17.48
N ALA A 100 25.20 2.26 18.73
CA ALA A 100 25.89 1.43 19.73
C ALA A 100 26.14 -0.01 19.26
N MET A 101 25.26 -0.52 18.40
CA MET A 101 25.38 -1.82 17.76
C MET A 101 26.62 -1.92 16.86
N MET A 102 26.80 -0.96 15.95
CA MET A 102 27.87 -0.99 14.96
C MET A 102 29.24 -0.71 15.58
N GLU A 103 29.25 -0.17 16.80
CA GLU A 103 30.45 0.12 17.57
C GLU A 103 31.01 -1.12 18.29
N GLN A 104 30.24 -2.20 18.42
CA GLN A 104 30.74 -3.41 19.08
C GLN A 104 31.65 -4.26 18.17
N PRO A 105 32.77 -4.79 18.69
CA PRO A 105 33.72 -5.57 17.90
C PRO A 105 33.21 -6.97 17.54
N ASP A 106 32.27 -7.54 18.28
CA ASP A 106 31.76 -8.90 18.11
C ASP A 106 30.32 -8.96 17.55
N ALA A 107 29.79 -7.82 17.09
CA ALA A 107 28.39 -7.69 16.69
C ALA A 107 27.96 -8.74 15.66
N ALA A 108 28.78 -8.99 14.64
CA ALA A 108 28.52 -9.95 13.58
C ALA A 108 28.53 -11.40 14.09
N ALA A 109 29.52 -11.78 14.91
CA ALA A 109 29.63 -13.11 15.47
C ALA A 109 28.46 -13.44 16.41
N SER A 110 28.04 -12.46 17.22
CA SER A 110 26.90 -12.60 18.12
C SER A 110 25.58 -12.78 17.36
N LEU A 111 25.36 -12.02 16.28
CA LEU A 111 24.20 -12.22 15.40
C LEU A 111 24.26 -13.57 14.68
N ALA A 112 25.43 -13.97 14.17
CA ALA A 112 25.63 -15.26 13.52
C ALA A 112 25.32 -16.44 14.45
N LYS A 113 25.77 -16.37 15.72
CA LYS A 113 25.45 -17.36 16.75
C LYS A 113 23.94 -17.48 16.95
N TRP A 114 23.22 -16.36 17.05
CA TRP A 114 21.76 -16.39 17.18
C TRP A 114 21.09 -17.03 15.95
N LEU A 115 21.53 -16.68 14.73
CA LEU A 115 20.94 -17.24 13.50
C LEU A 115 21.17 -18.75 13.40
N ARG A 116 22.38 -19.24 13.73
CA ARG A 116 22.65 -20.69 13.79
C ARG A 116 21.72 -21.38 14.78
N HIS A 117 21.47 -20.78 15.94
CA HIS A 117 20.51 -21.32 16.91
C HIS A 117 19.07 -21.29 16.40
N HIS A 118 18.62 -20.16 15.84
CA HIS A 118 17.25 -19.98 15.36
C HIS A 118 16.87 -20.93 14.21
N PHE A 119 17.85 -21.30 13.38
CA PHE A 119 17.67 -22.20 12.24
C PHE A 119 18.16 -23.63 12.49
N ASP A 120 18.38 -24.03 13.75
CA ASP A 120 18.88 -25.37 14.11
C ASP A 120 20.14 -25.80 13.30
N GLY A 121 21.05 -24.85 13.11
CA GLY A 121 22.28 -24.98 12.33
C GLY A 121 22.11 -24.87 10.81
N LYS A 122 20.89 -24.89 10.28
CA LYS A 122 20.56 -24.81 8.85
C LYS A 122 20.33 -23.37 8.39
N VAL A 123 21.37 -22.54 8.52
CA VAL A 123 21.27 -21.13 8.19
C VAL A 123 20.95 -20.95 6.69
N PRO A 124 20.03 -20.05 6.32
CA PRO A 124 19.74 -19.73 4.92
C PRO A 124 20.98 -19.25 4.16
N SER A 125 21.11 -19.61 2.89
CA SER A 125 22.22 -19.14 2.05
C SER A 125 22.12 -17.65 1.69
N ALA A 126 20.95 -17.04 1.89
CA ALA A 126 20.69 -15.64 1.63
C ALA A 126 19.96 -14.98 2.80
N ILE A 127 20.31 -13.73 3.10
CA ILE A 127 19.57 -12.87 4.04
C ILE A 127 19.39 -11.46 3.47
N GLN A 128 18.46 -10.73 4.06
CA GLN A 128 18.37 -9.28 3.94
C GLN A 128 18.57 -8.62 5.31
N LEU A 129 19.38 -7.57 5.36
CA LEU A 129 19.51 -6.74 6.55
C LEU A 129 18.67 -5.47 6.38
N ASP A 130 17.85 -5.17 7.37
CA ASP A 130 17.11 -3.91 7.45
C ASP A 130 17.68 -3.07 8.59
N TYR A 131 18.56 -2.11 8.26
CA TYR A 131 19.18 -1.20 9.20
C TYR A 131 19.14 0.20 8.62
N ASP A 132 18.41 1.11 9.28
CA ASP A 132 18.37 2.54 8.95
C ASP A 132 19.71 3.22 9.32
N CYS A 133 20.80 2.74 8.74
CA CYS A 133 22.17 3.15 9.04
C CYS A 133 22.36 4.65 8.74
N PRO A 134 22.77 5.45 9.73
CA PRO A 134 23.21 6.80 9.47
C PRO A 134 24.37 6.81 8.47
N VAL A 135 24.35 7.74 7.51
CA VAL A 135 25.35 7.82 6.43
C VAL A 135 26.80 7.78 6.93
N ARG A 136 27.09 8.41 8.07
CA ARG A 136 28.41 8.43 8.70
C ARG A 136 28.93 7.03 9.13
N LEU A 137 28.04 6.06 9.33
CA LEU A 137 28.35 4.70 9.78
C LEU A 137 28.43 3.68 8.63
N LEU A 138 28.14 4.08 7.38
CA LEU A 138 28.21 3.16 6.23
C LEU A 138 29.53 2.38 6.10
N PRO A 139 30.73 2.98 6.33
CA PRO A 139 31.97 2.20 6.32
C PRO A 139 31.98 1.07 7.34
N ARG A 140 31.50 1.34 8.57
CA ARG A 140 31.45 0.35 9.64
C ARG A 140 30.39 -0.71 9.37
N PHE A 141 29.25 -0.31 8.80
CA PHE A 141 28.22 -1.25 8.38
C PHE A 141 28.72 -2.21 7.29
N GLY A 142 29.52 -1.73 6.33
CA GLY A 142 30.14 -2.60 5.32
C GLY A 142 31.10 -3.65 5.91
N VAL A 143 31.85 -3.29 6.96
CA VAL A 143 32.68 -4.24 7.71
C VAL A 143 31.80 -5.30 8.39
N PHE A 144 30.78 -4.87 9.13
CA PHE A 144 29.83 -5.77 9.78
C PHE A 144 29.17 -6.74 8.80
N VAL A 145 28.72 -6.26 7.63
CA VAL A 145 28.12 -7.10 6.58
C VAL A 145 29.11 -8.16 6.08
N SER A 146 30.37 -7.77 5.88
CA SER A 146 31.40 -8.68 5.39
C SER A 146 31.76 -9.76 6.41
N GLU A 147 31.88 -9.37 7.69
CA GLU A 147 32.10 -10.29 8.80
C GLU A 147 30.94 -11.26 8.96
N LEU A 148 29.69 -10.77 8.95
CA LEU A 148 28.50 -11.60 9.06
C LEU A 148 28.38 -12.60 7.91
N ARG A 149 28.68 -12.16 6.67
CA ARG A 149 28.74 -13.04 5.49
C ARG A 149 29.75 -14.17 5.70
N SER A 150 30.95 -13.84 6.18
CA SER A 150 32.01 -14.82 6.44
C SER A 150 31.64 -15.80 7.54
N GLU A 151 31.08 -15.31 8.65
CA GLU A 151 30.64 -16.14 9.78
C GLU A 151 29.61 -17.19 9.36
N LEU A 152 28.64 -16.79 8.55
CA LEU A 152 27.50 -17.64 8.20
C LEU A 152 27.69 -18.40 6.88
N GLY A 153 28.75 -18.12 6.12
CA GLY A 153 28.93 -18.69 4.78
C GLY A 153 27.83 -18.29 3.80
N LEU A 154 27.35 -17.04 3.88
CA LEU A 154 26.24 -16.57 3.06
C LEU A 154 26.66 -16.40 1.60
N GLU A 155 25.86 -16.97 0.70
CA GLU A 155 26.01 -16.76 -0.75
C GLU A 155 25.53 -15.37 -1.16
N LYS A 156 24.44 -14.88 -0.54
CA LYS A 156 23.83 -13.58 -0.87
C LYS A 156 23.49 -12.76 0.36
N VAL A 157 23.84 -11.48 0.33
CA VAL A 157 23.40 -10.48 1.30
C VAL A 157 22.80 -9.30 0.55
N SER A 158 21.52 -9.06 0.79
CA SER A 158 20.85 -7.82 0.38
C SER A 158 20.66 -6.90 1.58
N VAL A 159 20.46 -5.61 1.33
CA VAL A 159 20.15 -4.65 2.40
C VAL A 159 19.04 -3.70 1.97
N THR A 160 18.17 -3.32 2.91
CA THR A 160 17.39 -2.09 2.73
C THR A 160 18.35 -0.90 2.79
N ALA A 161 18.03 0.17 2.07
CA ALA A 161 18.86 1.36 2.06
C ALA A 161 18.02 2.62 2.27
N LEU A 162 18.55 3.58 3.04
CA LEU A 162 18.00 4.92 3.02
C LEU A 162 18.25 5.53 1.64
N ALA A 163 17.24 6.19 1.08
CA ALA A 163 17.33 6.73 -0.28
C ALA A 163 18.46 7.76 -0.44
N SER A 164 18.94 8.37 0.65
CA SER A 164 20.06 9.32 0.69
C SER A 164 21.45 8.69 0.67
N TRP A 165 21.59 7.37 0.87
CA TRP A 165 22.91 6.71 0.90
C TRP A 165 23.73 6.92 -0.36
N ILE A 166 23.07 6.98 -1.52
CA ILE A 166 23.72 7.21 -2.83
C ILE A 166 24.55 8.50 -2.90
N ASP A 167 24.31 9.43 -1.99
CA ASP A 167 25.01 10.73 -1.92
C ASP A 167 26.23 10.69 -1.01
N SER A 168 26.43 9.59 -0.29
CA SER A 168 27.58 9.41 0.59
C SER A 168 28.85 9.13 -0.21
N PRO A 169 29.98 9.79 0.13
CA PRO A 169 31.29 9.42 -0.39
C PRO A 169 31.69 7.97 -0.06
N ALA A 170 31.13 7.39 1.02
CA ALA A 170 31.39 6.01 1.41
C ALA A 170 30.58 4.97 0.63
N PHE A 171 29.53 5.40 -0.10
CA PHE A 171 28.60 4.50 -0.75
C PHE A 171 29.24 3.56 -1.78
N PRO A 172 30.16 4.00 -2.67
CA PRO A 172 30.77 3.10 -3.66
C PRO A 172 31.40 1.86 -3.00
N ARG A 173 32.25 2.08 -1.98
CA ARG A 173 32.90 0.99 -1.24
C ARG A 173 31.91 0.15 -0.45
N PHE A 174 30.91 0.76 0.19
CA PHE A 174 29.87 0.00 0.89
C PHE A 174 29.06 -0.89 -0.06
N SER A 175 28.67 -0.37 -1.23
CA SER A 175 27.85 -1.11 -2.19
C SER A 175 28.53 -2.39 -2.70
N GLU A 176 29.86 -2.46 -2.64
CA GLU A 176 30.64 -3.64 -3.02
C GLU A 176 30.49 -4.80 -2.03
N THR A 177 30.11 -4.55 -0.77
CA THR A 177 30.00 -5.59 0.28
C THR A 177 28.67 -6.36 0.23
N VAL A 178 27.72 -5.90 -0.60
CA VAL A 178 26.37 -6.48 -0.75
C VAL A 178 26.13 -6.95 -2.18
N ASP A 179 25.16 -7.84 -2.36
CA ASP A 179 24.75 -8.36 -3.67
C ASP A 179 23.61 -7.53 -4.27
N GLU A 180 22.74 -6.99 -3.43
CA GLU A 180 21.58 -6.19 -3.84
C GLU A 180 21.29 -5.08 -2.82
N LEU A 181 20.91 -3.91 -3.33
CA LEU A 181 20.40 -2.79 -2.53
C LEU A 181 18.89 -2.62 -2.79
N VAL A 182 18.12 -2.37 -1.74
CA VAL A 182 16.68 -2.09 -1.88
C VAL A 182 16.35 -0.76 -1.20
N PRO A 183 16.49 0.38 -1.89
CA PRO A 183 16.30 1.69 -1.29
C PRO A 183 14.82 1.97 -1.06
N MET A 184 14.49 2.50 0.12
CA MET A 184 13.13 2.79 0.52
C MET A 184 12.72 4.19 0.06
N PHE A 185 11.84 4.26 -0.95
CA PHE A 185 11.40 5.49 -1.60
C PHE A 185 10.00 5.91 -1.15
N TYR A 186 9.85 6.16 0.15
CA TYR A 186 8.61 6.64 0.77
C TYR A 186 8.94 7.39 2.07
N ASP A 187 8.05 8.28 2.50
CA ASP A 187 8.22 9.11 3.72
C ASP A 187 9.55 9.90 3.75
N LEU A 188 10.00 10.40 2.59
CA LEU A 188 11.32 11.02 2.42
C LEU A 188 11.42 12.45 2.95
N THR A 189 10.30 13.16 3.02
CA THR A 189 10.23 14.58 3.36
C THR A 189 9.25 14.74 4.53
N ALA A 190 9.69 15.39 5.60
CA ALA A 190 8.84 15.72 6.74
C ALA A 190 7.91 16.89 6.39
N ASP A 191 6.71 16.89 6.94
CA ASP A 191 5.79 18.01 6.77
C ASP A 191 6.24 19.22 7.60
N PRO A 192 6.44 20.40 6.99
CA PRO A 192 6.69 21.62 7.74
C PRO A 192 5.45 22.01 8.58
N PRO A 193 5.58 22.33 9.88
CA PRO A 193 4.42 22.62 10.73
C PRO A 193 3.47 23.69 10.17
N GLY A 194 4.02 24.78 9.63
CA GLY A 194 3.20 25.84 9.01
C GLY A 194 2.41 25.39 7.79
N ASP A 195 2.96 24.46 7.00
CA ASP A 195 2.26 23.89 5.84
C ASP A 195 1.12 22.97 6.29
N VAL A 196 1.36 22.12 7.30
CA VAL A 196 0.33 21.23 7.87
C VAL A 196 -0.88 22.04 8.37
N VAL A 197 -0.65 23.13 9.10
CA VAL A 197 -1.72 24.03 9.59
C VAL A 197 -2.53 24.62 8.44
N ALA A 198 -1.87 24.92 7.32
CA ALA A 198 -2.49 25.44 6.10
C ALA A 198 -3.13 24.36 5.20
N GLY A 199 -3.17 23.09 5.63
CA GLY A 199 -3.68 21.98 4.84
C GLY A 199 -2.77 21.55 3.69
N LYS A 200 -1.51 22.02 3.66
CA LYS A 200 -0.49 21.61 2.70
C LYS A 200 0.33 20.49 3.32
N VAL A 201 0.19 19.29 2.80
CA VAL A 201 0.89 18.12 3.31
C VAL A 201 1.67 17.44 2.21
N VAL A 202 2.79 16.85 2.58
CA VAL A 202 3.64 16.11 1.67
C VAL A 202 3.01 14.74 1.42
N PRO A 203 2.84 14.30 0.16
CA PRO A 203 2.36 12.95 -0.13
C PRO A 203 3.38 11.89 0.30
N MET A 204 2.93 10.66 0.55
CA MET A 204 3.79 9.55 1.00
C MET A 204 4.92 9.25 0.00
N ALA A 205 4.58 9.34 -1.29
CA ALA A 205 5.51 9.32 -2.39
C ALA A 205 5.02 10.31 -3.46
N GLY A 206 5.95 10.99 -4.12
CA GLY A 206 5.64 12.09 -5.03
C GLY A 206 6.84 12.56 -5.83
N THR A 207 6.79 13.81 -6.29
CA THR A 207 7.87 14.43 -7.08
C THR A 207 9.24 14.38 -6.37
N ASP A 208 9.29 14.57 -5.06
CA ASP A 208 10.53 14.48 -4.27
C ASP A 208 11.11 13.06 -4.30
N THR A 209 10.22 12.06 -4.26
CA THR A 209 10.56 10.64 -4.40
C THR A 209 11.14 10.37 -5.78
N ALA A 210 10.51 10.85 -6.85
CA ALA A 210 11.03 10.71 -8.22
C ALA A 210 12.44 11.30 -8.34
N ARG A 211 12.65 12.54 -7.86
CA ARG A 211 13.99 13.17 -7.86
C ARG A 211 15.01 12.37 -7.08
N ARG A 212 14.61 11.73 -5.97
CA ARG A 212 15.51 10.88 -5.20
C ARG A 212 15.85 9.59 -5.93
N ILE A 213 14.89 8.95 -6.60
CA ILE A 213 15.11 7.76 -7.43
C ILE A 213 16.10 8.06 -8.56
N GLU A 214 15.97 9.21 -9.24
CA GLU A 214 16.88 9.57 -10.34
C GLU A 214 18.36 9.61 -9.93
N ARG A 215 18.65 9.98 -8.68
CA ARG A 215 20.04 9.99 -8.15
C ARG A 215 20.64 8.58 -8.12
N TRP A 216 19.83 7.54 -8.01
CA TRP A 216 20.25 6.14 -8.01
C TRP A 216 20.75 5.63 -9.37
N LYS A 217 20.62 6.42 -10.45
CA LYS A 217 21.31 6.18 -11.72
C LYS A 217 22.84 6.07 -11.59
N LYS A 218 23.40 6.62 -10.50
CA LYS A 218 24.83 6.50 -10.16
C LYS A 218 25.21 5.14 -9.57
N CYS A 219 24.24 4.36 -9.09
CA CYS A 219 24.48 3.06 -8.48
C CYS A 219 24.96 2.06 -9.53
N ARG A 220 26.10 1.41 -9.27
CA ARG A 220 26.66 0.36 -10.13
C ARG A 220 26.33 -1.06 -9.66
N LYS A 221 25.83 -1.18 -8.44
CA LYS A 221 25.36 -2.44 -7.85
C LYS A 221 23.91 -2.69 -8.25
N THR A 222 23.51 -3.96 -8.38
CA THR A 222 22.11 -4.33 -8.57
C THR A 222 21.24 -3.72 -7.48
N TRP A 223 20.14 -3.09 -7.87
CA TRP A 223 19.22 -2.51 -6.92
C TRP A 223 17.77 -2.60 -7.39
N ARG A 224 16.84 -2.76 -6.44
CA ARG A 224 15.40 -2.71 -6.68
C ARG A 224 14.80 -1.52 -5.94
N ALA A 225 13.82 -0.85 -6.53
CA ALA A 225 13.17 0.27 -5.86
C ALA A 225 12.15 -0.23 -4.83
N GLY A 226 12.31 0.16 -3.56
CA GLY A 226 11.31 -0.03 -2.52
C GLY A 226 10.21 1.02 -2.61
N LEU A 227 9.00 0.64 -3.02
CA LEU A 227 7.86 1.57 -3.17
C LEU A 227 6.74 1.28 -2.15
N PRO A 228 5.95 2.28 -1.75
CA PRO A 228 4.93 2.10 -0.73
C PRO A 228 3.67 1.40 -1.28
N ASN A 229 3.10 0.54 -0.46
CA ASN A 229 1.78 -0.08 -0.57
C ASN A 229 1.05 -0.06 0.78
N PHE A 230 1.37 0.87 1.68
CA PHE A 230 0.72 1.00 2.98
C PHE A 230 -0.02 2.33 3.08
N GLU A 231 -0.98 2.37 4.00
CA GLU A 231 -1.66 3.61 4.38
C GLU A 231 -1.18 4.11 5.72
N ARG A 232 -1.19 5.44 5.90
CA ARG A 232 -0.70 6.09 7.12
C ARG A 232 -1.70 7.14 7.58
N LEU A 233 -2.01 7.12 8.87
CA LEU A 233 -2.71 8.20 9.54
C LEU A 233 -1.75 8.85 10.54
N THR A 234 -1.47 10.13 10.33
CA THR A 234 -0.52 10.89 11.13
C THR A 234 -1.27 11.92 11.97
N LEU A 235 -0.97 11.98 13.26
CA LEU A 235 -1.48 12.97 14.17
C LEU A 235 -0.47 14.11 14.35
N PHE A 236 -0.95 15.33 14.24
CA PHE A 236 -0.21 16.55 14.51
C PHE A 236 -0.95 17.38 15.57
N LYS A 237 -0.17 18.17 16.31
CA LYS A 237 -0.73 19.18 17.22
C LYS A 237 -1.37 20.32 16.40
N ALA A 238 -2.10 21.18 17.09
CA ALA A 238 -2.74 22.36 16.47
C ALA A 238 -1.73 23.33 15.81
N ASP A 239 -0.47 23.33 16.25
CA ASP A 239 0.63 24.11 15.66
C ASP A 239 1.32 23.43 14.46
N GLY A 240 0.83 22.24 14.06
CA GLY A 240 1.38 21.45 12.96
C GLY A 240 2.59 20.59 13.33
N SER A 241 3.04 20.58 14.60
CA SER A 241 4.12 19.70 15.03
C SER A 241 3.67 18.24 15.08
N LEU A 242 4.55 17.32 14.64
CA LEU A 242 4.28 15.90 14.59
C LEU A 242 4.11 15.31 16.00
N VAL A 243 3.01 14.59 16.24
CA VAL A 243 2.82 13.75 17.43
C VAL A 243 3.28 12.32 17.13
N GLY A 244 2.83 11.76 16.01
CA GLY A 244 3.18 10.41 15.60
C GLY A 244 2.19 9.80 14.61
N HIS A 245 2.31 8.49 14.39
CA HIS A 245 1.44 7.74 13.48
C HIS A 245 0.52 6.81 14.26
N LEU A 246 -0.75 6.81 13.90
CA LEU A 246 -1.74 5.90 14.46
C LEU A 246 -1.59 4.55 13.76
N ARG A 247 -1.48 3.48 14.55
CA ARG A 247 -1.28 2.10 14.04
C ARG A 247 -2.58 1.34 13.87
N GLN A 248 -3.53 1.57 14.76
CA GLN A 248 -4.84 0.93 14.75
C GLN A 248 -5.86 1.98 14.33
N TRP A 249 -6.11 2.04 13.02
CA TRP A 249 -7.14 2.90 12.49
C TRP A 249 -7.79 2.31 11.25
N SER A 250 -8.97 2.80 10.89
CA SER A 250 -9.65 2.46 9.64
C SER A 250 -10.19 3.72 8.95
N PRO A 251 -10.21 3.78 7.60
CA PRO A 251 -10.77 4.91 6.90
C PRO A 251 -12.26 5.07 7.08
N GLU A 252 -12.97 3.97 7.31
CA GLU A 252 -14.39 4.03 7.59
C GLU A 252 -14.64 4.79 8.90
N ALA A 253 -13.85 4.51 9.94
CA ALA A 253 -13.91 5.27 11.18
C ALA A 253 -13.51 6.73 10.97
N LEU A 254 -12.54 7.01 10.10
CA LEU A 254 -12.15 8.38 9.74
C LEU A 254 -13.28 9.13 9.02
N ALA A 255 -13.93 8.47 8.05
CA ALA A 255 -14.99 9.01 7.23
C ALA A 255 -16.29 9.26 8.00
N ASP A 256 -16.57 8.43 9.01
CA ASP A 256 -17.79 8.54 9.82
C ASP A 256 -17.67 9.56 10.96
N MET A 257 -16.45 10.02 11.27
CA MET A 257 -16.20 10.90 12.40
C MET A 257 -16.63 12.34 12.10
N GLN A 258 -17.87 12.68 12.44
CA GLN A 258 -18.44 14.02 12.19
C GLN A 258 -17.64 15.17 12.83
N SER A 259 -16.91 14.89 13.92
CA SER A 259 -16.06 15.85 14.62
C SER A 259 -14.75 16.16 13.87
N LEU A 260 -14.44 15.41 12.81
CA LEU A 260 -13.29 15.67 11.94
C LEU A 260 -13.77 16.44 10.71
N LYS A 261 -13.39 17.71 10.62
CA LYS A 261 -13.70 18.55 9.46
C LYS A 261 -12.61 18.39 8.40
N PRO A 262 -12.96 18.09 7.14
CA PRO A 262 -11.99 18.11 6.05
C PRO A 262 -11.31 19.49 5.98
N LEU A 263 -9.99 19.50 6.00
CA LEU A 263 -9.17 20.70 5.83
C LEU A 263 -8.71 20.83 4.38
N SER A 264 -8.27 19.73 3.78
CA SER A 264 -7.80 19.67 2.39
C SER A 264 -7.83 18.24 1.87
N GLY A 265 -7.97 18.10 0.55
CA GLY A 265 -7.76 16.85 -0.19
C GLY A 265 -6.57 16.97 -1.13
N PHE A 266 -5.87 15.87 -1.38
CA PHE A 266 -4.76 15.79 -2.33
C PHE A 266 -4.70 14.39 -2.95
N SER A 267 -3.92 14.24 -4.03
CA SER A 267 -3.69 12.92 -4.64
C SER A 267 -3.04 12.00 -3.62
N GLY A 268 -3.73 10.89 -3.31
CA GLY A 268 -3.29 9.96 -2.29
C GLY A 268 -3.59 10.36 -0.84
N GLY A 269 -4.51 11.29 -0.55
CA GLY A 269 -4.89 11.51 0.85
C GLY A 269 -5.78 12.71 1.16
N ALA A 270 -5.93 12.96 2.45
CA ALA A 270 -6.70 14.08 2.98
C ALA A 270 -6.19 14.49 4.37
N ALA A 271 -6.36 15.77 4.70
CA ALA A 271 -6.13 16.33 6.03
C ALA A 271 -7.45 16.72 6.69
N TYR A 272 -7.54 16.51 7.99
CA TYR A 272 -8.71 16.78 8.81
C TYR A 272 -8.31 17.56 10.05
N ARG A 273 -9.22 18.40 10.54
CA ARG A 273 -9.12 19.11 11.83
C ARG A 273 -10.20 18.64 12.77
N ALA A 274 -9.84 18.32 14.01
CA ALA A 274 -10.81 18.02 15.05
C ALA A 274 -11.50 19.31 15.52
N ASP A 275 -12.83 19.38 15.42
CA ASP A 275 -13.62 20.52 15.90
C ASP A 275 -13.82 20.52 17.43
N ARG A 276 -13.60 19.37 18.07
CA ARG A 276 -13.61 19.15 19.52
C ARG A 276 -12.71 17.96 19.88
N SER A 277 -12.36 17.83 21.14
CA SER A 277 -11.63 16.63 21.61
C SER A 277 -12.47 15.37 21.41
N ILE A 278 -11.85 14.34 20.82
CA ILE A 278 -12.47 13.05 20.54
C ILE A 278 -11.55 11.89 20.93
N ASN A 279 -12.14 10.72 21.17
CA ASN A 279 -11.41 9.47 21.18
C ASN A 279 -11.52 8.83 19.79
N PHE A 280 -10.44 8.85 19.02
CA PHE A 280 -10.37 8.22 17.71
C PHE A 280 -9.69 6.86 17.84
N GLN A 281 -10.49 5.80 17.87
CA GLN A 281 -10.03 4.39 17.93
C GLN A 281 -8.97 4.15 19.02
N GLY A 282 -9.25 4.64 20.23
CA GLY A 282 -8.37 4.48 21.39
C GLY A 282 -7.31 5.58 21.54
N THR A 283 -7.19 6.49 20.58
CA THR A 283 -6.26 7.62 20.63
C THR A 283 -7.00 8.91 20.98
N SER A 284 -6.54 9.66 22.00
CA SER A 284 -7.07 11.00 22.26
C SER A 284 -6.59 11.95 21.16
N VAL A 285 -7.54 12.61 20.51
CA VAL A 285 -7.29 13.70 19.56
C VAL A 285 -7.94 14.93 20.13
N GLU A 286 -7.12 15.89 20.55
CA GLU A 286 -7.61 17.13 21.16
C GLU A 286 -8.22 18.06 20.11
N ALA A 287 -9.08 18.99 20.55
CA ALA A 287 -9.59 20.05 19.68
C ALA A 287 -8.45 20.77 18.94
N ASP A 288 -8.72 21.13 17.68
CA ASP A 288 -7.79 21.75 16.73
C ASP A 288 -6.58 20.91 16.30
N GLN A 289 -6.38 19.70 16.84
CA GLN A 289 -5.38 18.79 16.31
C GLN A 289 -5.74 18.33 14.90
N LEU A 290 -4.70 17.91 14.17
CA LEU A 290 -4.79 17.60 12.76
C LEU A 290 -4.50 16.12 12.53
N LEU A 291 -5.35 15.47 11.74
CA LEU A 291 -5.14 14.12 11.26
C LEU A 291 -4.88 14.16 9.76
N VAL A 292 -3.81 13.51 9.31
CA VAL A 292 -3.48 13.43 7.89
C VAL A 292 -3.41 11.98 7.46
N TRP A 293 -4.34 11.60 6.60
CA TRP A 293 -4.37 10.30 5.95
C TRP A 293 -3.59 10.34 4.63
N ARG A 294 -2.71 9.37 4.42
CA ARG A 294 -1.93 9.17 3.20
C ARG A 294 -2.03 7.73 2.71
N ALA A 295 -2.13 7.59 1.39
CA ALA A 295 -2.07 6.36 0.62
C ALA A 295 -1.32 6.63 -0.70
N PRO A 296 -0.65 5.64 -1.31
CA PRO A 296 -0.07 5.79 -2.64
C PRO A 296 -1.15 5.99 -3.71
N ASP A 297 -0.89 6.94 -4.61
CA ASP A 297 -1.71 7.20 -5.79
C ASP A 297 -1.24 6.36 -6.99
N ASN A 298 -2.17 5.88 -7.82
CA ASN A 298 -1.83 4.97 -8.92
C ASN A 298 -1.00 5.64 -10.02
N GLU A 299 -1.31 6.88 -10.37
CA GLU A 299 -0.57 7.61 -11.42
C GLU A 299 0.82 8.00 -10.92
N GLU A 300 0.92 8.38 -9.65
CA GLU A 300 2.22 8.62 -9.01
C GLU A 300 3.04 7.33 -8.94
N LEU A 301 2.46 6.20 -8.52
CA LEU A 301 3.16 4.92 -8.52
C LEU A 301 3.65 4.54 -9.92
N LYS A 302 2.83 4.68 -10.98
CA LYS A 302 3.27 4.44 -12.37
C LYS A 302 4.43 5.35 -12.76
N HIS A 303 4.38 6.62 -12.36
CA HIS A 303 5.49 7.53 -12.59
C HIS A 303 6.76 7.05 -11.89
N LEU A 304 6.71 6.72 -10.60
CA LEU A 304 7.85 6.23 -9.82
C LEU A 304 8.41 4.91 -10.34
N ILE A 305 7.56 3.99 -10.80
CA ILE A 305 7.97 2.73 -11.44
C ILE A 305 8.80 3.02 -12.71
N ARG A 306 8.28 3.88 -13.61
CA ARG A 306 9.01 4.28 -14.82
C ARG A 306 10.33 4.98 -14.47
N THR A 307 10.32 5.88 -13.51
CA THR A 307 11.51 6.59 -13.04
C THR A 307 12.55 5.60 -12.47
N SER A 308 12.11 4.60 -11.72
CA SER A 308 12.97 3.54 -11.16
C SER A 308 13.68 2.75 -12.25
N PHE A 309 12.93 2.22 -13.23
CA PHE A 309 13.52 1.47 -14.34
C PHE A 309 14.44 2.34 -15.20
N SER A 310 14.05 3.58 -15.51
CA SER A 310 14.90 4.52 -16.27
C SER A 310 16.18 4.92 -15.53
N SER A 311 16.19 4.77 -14.20
CA SER A 311 17.34 4.98 -13.33
C SER A 311 18.19 3.73 -13.12
N GLY A 312 17.82 2.60 -13.73
CA GLY A 312 18.59 1.36 -13.69
C GLY A 312 18.19 0.38 -12.58
N ALA A 313 17.01 0.55 -11.97
CA ALA A 313 16.48 -0.48 -11.07
C ALA A 313 16.24 -1.79 -11.83
N SER A 314 16.60 -2.92 -11.21
CA SER A 314 16.31 -4.27 -11.76
C SER A 314 14.88 -4.73 -11.49
N GLY A 315 14.15 -4.05 -10.59
CA GLY A 315 12.76 -4.37 -10.27
C GLY A 315 12.20 -3.49 -9.15
N ILE A 316 10.98 -3.81 -8.72
CA ILE A 316 10.25 -3.11 -7.64
C ILE A 316 10.04 -4.08 -6.48
N VAL A 317 10.17 -3.58 -5.25
CA VAL A 317 9.75 -4.28 -4.02
C VAL A 317 8.70 -3.42 -3.32
N TRP A 318 7.52 -3.97 -3.09
CA TRP A 318 6.43 -3.26 -2.41
C TRP A 318 6.54 -3.41 -0.90
N PHE A 319 6.54 -2.28 -0.19
CA PHE A 319 6.36 -2.21 1.25
C PHE A 319 4.89 -1.91 1.54
N ALA A 320 4.03 -2.88 1.81
CA ALA A 320 4.31 -4.30 2.02
C ALA A 320 3.25 -5.17 1.33
N LEU A 321 3.40 -6.49 1.46
CA LEU A 321 2.36 -7.45 1.12
C LEU A 321 1.09 -7.21 1.97
N PRO A 322 -0.12 -7.18 1.37
CA PRO A 322 -1.39 -7.09 2.09
C PRO A 322 -1.67 -8.21 3.07
N GLY A 323 -2.20 -7.90 4.26
CA GLY A 323 -2.62 -8.90 5.25
C GLY A 323 -2.59 -8.39 6.71
N PRO A 324 -2.64 -9.29 7.71
CA PRO A 324 -2.92 -8.90 9.09
C PRO A 324 -1.91 -7.92 9.69
N GLY A 325 -2.41 -6.92 10.42
CA GLY A 325 -1.59 -5.98 11.20
C GLY A 325 -0.93 -4.85 10.40
N LEU A 326 -0.99 -4.87 9.07
CA LEU A 326 -0.51 -3.79 8.21
C LEU A 326 -1.54 -3.47 7.14
N ARG A 327 -2.11 -2.27 7.25
CA ARG A 327 -3.10 -1.81 6.28
C ARG A 327 -2.41 -1.40 4.99
N THR A 328 -2.72 -2.14 3.94
CA THR A 328 -2.18 -1.91 2.59
C THR A 328 -3.21 -1.31 1.66
N SER A 329 -2.73 -0.54 0.70
CA SER A 329 -3.59 0.25 -0.18
C SER A 329 -4.05 -0.53 -1.40
N ARG A 330 -3.25 -1.51 -1.85
CA ARG A 330 -3.49 -2.28 -3.08
C ARG A 330 -3.19 -3.77 -2.93
N SER A 331 -3.91 -4.58 -3.69
CA SER A 331 -3.68 -6.03 -3.85
C SER A 331 -2.42 -6.33 -4.67
N PRO A 332 -1.83 -7.53 -4.52
CA PRO A 332 -0.68 -7.94 -5.33
C PRO A 332 -0.93 -7.91 -6.84
N GLN A 333 -2.13 -8.30 -7.28
CA GLN A 333 -2.50 -8.29 -8.70
C GLN A 333 -2.57 -6.86 -9.25
N HIS A 334 -3.18 -5.92 -8.52
CA HIS A 334 -3.23 -4.51 -8.91
C HIS A 334 -1.81 -3.94 -9.05
N LEU A 335 -0.95 -4.18 -8.05
CA LEU A 335 0.43 -3.70 -8.07
C LEU A 335 1.27 -4.31 -9.20
N ALA A 336 1.05 -5.59 -9.53
CA ALA A 336 1.70 -6.23 -10.66
C ALA A 336 1.25 -5.62 -12.00
N ALA A 337 -0.03 -5.26 -12.13
CA ALA A 337 -0.51 -4.52 -13.29
C ALA A 337 0.15 -3.14 -13.40
N LEU A 338 0.27 -2.39 -12.29
CA LEU A 338 1.00 -1.13 -12.29
C LEU A 338 2.47 -1.30 -12.69
N ALA A 339 3.15 -2.35 -12.21
CA ALA A 339 4.53 -2.67 -12.58
C ALA A 339 4.69 -2.95 -14.09
N ARG A 340 3.64 -3.45 -14.75
CA ARG A 340 3.55 -3.61 -16.22
C ARG A 340 3.16 -2.34 -16.96
N SER A 341 3.08 -1.20 -16.27
CA SER A 341 2.55 0.06 -16.80
C SER A 341 1.10 -0.03 -17.29
N GLU A 342 0.32 -0.98 -16.78
CA GLU A 342 -1.10 -1.10 -17.05
C GLU A 342 -1.91 -0.14 -16.16
N SER A 343 -3.13 0.18 -16.59
CA SER A 343 -4.13 0.87 -15.77
C SER A 343 -5.18 -0.16 -15.33
N PRO A 344 -4.96 -0.87 -14.21
CA PRO A 344 -5.93 -1.85 -13.75
C PRO A 344 -7.22 -1.14 -13.29
N PHE A 345 -8.37 -1.63 -13.73
CA PHE A 345 -9.68 -1.11 -13.34
C PHE A 345 -10.48 -2.20 -12.60
N PRO A 346 -11.29 -1.83 -11.59
CA PRO A 346 -12.17 -2.78 -10.92
C PRO A 346 -13.31 -3.25 -11.83
N SER A 347 -13.75 -4.49 -11.62
CA SER A 347 -14.95 -5.04 -12.25
C SER A 347 -15.78 -5.65 -11.14
N ILE A 348 -16.79 -4.90 -10.71
CA ILE A 348 -17.59 -5.24 -9.55
C ILE A 348 -18.84 -6.00 -9.97
N LYS A 349 -19.12 -7.10 -9.28
CA LYS A 349 -20.32 -7.90 -9.46
C LYS A 349 -21.05 -8.01 -8.14
N ALA A 350 -22.33 -7.69 -8.14
CA ALA A 350 -23.23 -7.96 -7.03
C ALA A 350 -24.05 -9.22 -7.34
N THR A 351 -24.19 -10.10 -6.35
CA THR A 351 -25.08 -11.27 -6.41
C THR A 351 -25.88 -11.39 -5.13
N ARG A 352 -26.97 -12.16 -5.18
CA ARG A 352 -27.71 -12.57 -3.99
C ARG A 352 -27.58 -14.07 -3.78
N ASP A 353 -27.34 -14.49 -2.55
CA ASP A 353 -27.27 -15.91 -2.21
C ASP A 353 -28.61 -16.47 -1.65
N SER A 354 -28.64 -17.78 -1.40
CA SER A 354 -29.83 -18.46 -0.86
C SER A 354 -30.17 -18.09 0.58
N ALA A 355 -29.28 -17.39 1.30
CA ALA A 355 -29.53 -16.85 2.63
C ALA A 355 -30.03 -15.39 2.57
N GLY A 356 -30.20 -14.83 1.38
CA GLY A 356 -30.63 -13.44 1.21
C GLY A 356 -29.52 -12.43 1.48
N ARG A 357 -28.26 -12.87 1.48
CA ARG A 357 -27.11 -11.97 1.56
C ARG A 357 -26.88 -11.31 0.21
N ILE A 358 -26.48 -10.06 0.26
CA ILE A 358 -25.90 -9.36 -0.88
C ILE A 358 -24.41 -9.54 -0.83
N ILE A 359 -23.85 -10.11 -1.88
CA ILE A 359 -22.42 -10.38 -2.03
C ILE A 359 -21.89 -9.43 -3.09
N LEU A 360 -20.86 -8.67 -2.75
CA LEU A 360 -20.13 -7.82 -3.68
C LEU A 360 -18.74 -8.39 -3.89
N ARG A 361 -18.38 -8.68 -5.14
CA ARG A 361 -17.09 -9.25 -5.50
C ARG A 361 -16.39 -8.40 -6.57
N ASN A 362 -15.08 -8.23 -6.42
CA ASN A 362 -14.26 -7.64 -7.47
C ASN A 362 -13.63 -8.74 -8.33
N GLU A 363 -14.18 -8.94 -9.53
CA GLU A 363 -13.69 -9.87 -10.53
C GLU A 363 -12.69 -9.21 -11.50
N GLY A 364 -12.41 -7.92 -11.33
CA GLY A 364 -11.54 -7.15 -12.21
C GLY A 364 -10.06 -7.24 -11.86
N PRO A 365 -9.18 -6.79 -12.77
CA PRO A 365 -7.74 -6.78 -12.55
C PRO A 365 -7.25 -5.66 -11.62
N GLY A 366 -8.12 -4.73 -11.21
CA GLY A 366 -7.78 -3.62 -10.34
C GLY A 366 -8.64 -3.52 -9.10
N ASP A 367 -8.04 -3.12 -8.00
CA ASP A 367 -8.77 -2.74 -6.79
C ASP A 367 -9.75 -1.57 -7.02
N LEU A 368 -10.87 -1.64 -6.33
CA LEU A 368 -11.73 -0.51 -6.05
C LEU A 368 -11.22 0.14 -4.76
N VAL A 369 -10.73 1.37 -4.85
CA VAL A 369 -9.95 2.01 -3.80
C VAL A 369 -10.70 3.22 -3.27
N MET A 370 -10.62 3.46 -1.97
CA MET A 370 -11.34 4.57 -1.36
C MET A 370 -11.03 5.89 -2.05
N LYS A 371 -12.06 6.71 -2.25
CA LYS A 371 -11.95 7.95 -3.01
C LYS A 371 -11.08 8.98 -2.25
N PRO A 372 -10.46 9.93 -2.98
CA PRO A 372 -9.84 11.10 -2.37
C PRO A 372 -10.80 11.80 -1.39
N GLY A 373 -10.29 12.32 -0.28
CA GLY A 373 -11.14 12.96 0.74
C GLY A 373 -11.76 12.02 1.77
N GLY A 374 -11.60 10.70 1.61
CA GLY A 374 -12.12 9.73 2.56
C GLY A 374 -13.54 9.27 2.26
N GLU A 375 -14.06 9.56 1.07
CA GLU A 375 -15.43 9.17 0.71
C GLU A 375 -15.51 7.66 0.46
N MET A 376 -16.46 7.03 1.15
CA MET A 376 -16.79 5.62 0.95
C MET A 376 -17.51 5.41 -0.39
N HIS A 377 -17.38 4.20 -0.92
CA HIS A 377 -18.19 3.72 -2.04
C HIS A 377 -19.62 3.44 -1.58
N GLN A 378 -20.58 3.68 -2.48
CA GLN A 378 -21.99 3.47 -2.22
C GLN A 378 -22.57 2.40 -3.16
N LEU A 379 -23.01 1.29 -2.58
CA LEU A 379 -23.84 0.28 -3.23
C LEU A 379 -25.31 0.62 -2.97
N ALA A 380 -26.00 1.16 -3.97
CA ALA A 380 -27.43 1.41 -3.90
C ALA A 380 -28.19 0.18 -4.39
N LEU A 381 -29.10 -0.34 -3.56
CA LEU A 381 -30.02 -1.42 -3.91
C LEU A 381 -31.43 -0.84 -4.04
N GLU A 382 -32.10 -1.19 -5.12
CA GLU A 382 -33.42 -0.69 -5.48
C GLU A 382 -34.37 -1.85 -5.75
N SER A 383 -35.62 -1.70 -5.28
CA SER A 383 -36.71 -2.63 -5.58
C SER A 383 -37.91 -1.88 -6.14
N ASP A 384 -38.68 -2.57 -6.98
CA ASP A 384 -39.97 -2.10 -7.49
C ASP A 384 -41.03 -1.96 -6.38
N ARG A 385 -40.84 -2.63 -5.24
CA ARG A 385 -41.81 -2.69 -4.14
C ARG A 385 -41.20 -2.23 -2.80
N PRO A 386 -42.00 -1.63 -1.91
CA PRO A 386 -41.61 -1.50 -0.50
C PRO A 386 -41.68 -2.88 0.19
N GLY A 387 -40.94 -3.08 1.29
CA GLY A 387 -40.92 -4.39 1.98
C GLY A 387 -39.75 -5.29 1.60
N SER A 388 -38.96 -4.88 0.61
CA SER A 388 -37.95 -5.73 -0.03
C SER A 388 -36.64 -5.87 0.73
N PHE A 389 -36.45 -5.06 1.77
CA PHE A 389 -35.26 -5.07 2.61
C PHE A 389 -35.67 -5.38 4.04
N ALA A 390 -35.00 -6.32 4.68
CA ALA A 390 -35.13 -6.53 6.11
C ALA A 390 -34.11 -5.68 6.87
N HIS A 391 -34.38 -5.45 8.15
CA HIS A 391 -33.37 -4.92 9.05
C HIS A 391 -32.33 -6.00 9.34
N ALA A 392 -31.30 -6.07 8.50
CA ALA A 392 -30.09 -6.86 8.71
C ALA A 392 -28.91 -5.90 8.92
N GLY A 393 -27.98 -6.28 9.78
CA GLY A 393 -26.74 -5.54 9.96
C GLY A 393 -25.92 -5.49 8.68
N PRO A 394 -24.94 -4.59 8.60
CA PRO A 394 -24.17 -4.40 7.37
C PRO A 394 -23.26 -5.59 7.05
N GLY A 395 -23.04 -6.54 7.96
CA GLY A 395 -22.13 -7.67 7.73
C GLY A 395 -20.69 -7.19 7.59
N ASP A 396 -20.05 -7.54 6.48
CA ASP A 396 -18.71 -7.05 6.11
C ASP A 396 -18.74 -5.60 5.59
N PHE A 397 -19.91 -5.08 5.22
CA PHE A 397 -20.05 -3.68 4.86
C PHE A 397 -19.91 -2.77 6.09
N PHE A 398 -19.59 -1.49 5.87
CA PHE A 398 -19.43 -0.55 6.98
C PHE A 398 -20.78 -0.16 7.60
N ARG A 399 -21.74 0.25 6.77
CA ARG A 399 -23.09 0.60 7.24
C ARG A 399 -24.14 0.50 6.14
N THR A 400 -25.38 0.36 6.57
CA THR A 400 -26.57 0.50 5.72
C THR A 400 -27.31 1.77 6.11
N SER A 401 -27.76 2.53 5.12
CA SER A 401 -28.48 3.78 5.29
C SER A 401 -29.63 3.89 4.29
N LEU A 402 -30.53 4.82 4.55
CA LEU A 402 -31.56 5.22 3.60
C LEU A 402 -31.05 6.37 2.74
N PRO A 403 -31.67 6.66 1.58
CA PRO A 403 -31.45 7.90 0.87
C PRO A 403 -31.61 9.10 1.82
N GLU A 404 -30.75 10.11 1.65
CA GLU A 404 -30.69 11.27 2.53
C GLU A 404 -32.07 11.92 2.70
N GLY A 405 -32.46 12.19 3.95
CA GLY A 405 -33.74 12.79 4.30
C GLY A 405 -34.94 11.84 4.27
N SER A 406 -34.78 10.54 4.03
CA SER A 406 -35.89 9.58 4.08
C SER A 406 -36.41 9.40 5.51
N PRO A 407 -37.71 9.67 5.78
CA PRO A 407 -38.31 9.41 7.09
C PRO A 407 -38.77 7.96 7.26
N ILE A 408 -38.68 7.14 6.21
CA ILE A 408 -39.25 5.80 6.12
C ILE A 408 -38.22 4.77 6.62
N SER A 409 -38.61 3.83 7.47
CA SER A 409 -37.68 2.77 7.92
C SER A 409 -37.23 1.85 6.77
N ILE A 410 -36.08 1.18 6.93
CA ILE A 410 -35.49 0.25 5.94
C ILE A 410 -36.53 -0.75 5.41
N ASN A 411 -37.37 -1.31 6.29
CA ASN A 411 -38.37 -2.31 5.94
C ASN A 411 -39.46 -1.80 4.98
N PHE A 412 -39.65 -0.50 4.84
CA PHE A 412 -40.63 0.07 3.92
C PHE A 412 -39.97 0.84 2.77
N SER A 413 -38.64 0.89 2.73
CA SER A 413 -37.92 1.58 1.69
C SER A 413 -37.92 0.78 0.40
N ARG A 414 -37.96 1.49 -0.73
CA ARG A 414 -37.67 0.95 -2.07
C ARG A 414 -36.20 1.05 -2.43
N LYS A 415 -35.41 1.76 -1.63
CA LYS A 415 -34.00 1.99 -1.87
C LYS A 415 -33.22 2.01 -0.56
N ILE A 416 -32.13 1.26 -0.53
CA ILE A 416 -31.15 1.35 0.56
C ILE A 416 -29.77 1.62 -0.04
N VAL A 417 -28.89 2.21 0.76
CA VAL A 417 -27.51 2.52 0.38
C VAL A 417 -26.58 1.87 1.40
N ILE A 418 -25.72 0.98 0.91
CA ILE A 418 -24.71 0.28 1.68
C ILE A 418 -23.36 0.93 1.40
N HIS A 419 -22.59 1.21 2.45
CA HIS A 419 -21.31 1.92 2.36
C HIS A 419 -20.15 0.99 2.67
N PHE A 420 -19.03 1.15 1.96
CA PHE A 420 -17.78 0.40 2.18
C PHE A 420 -16.57 1.19 1.66
N ALA A 421 -15.38 0.94 2.20
CA ALA A 421 -14.20 1.73 1.84
C ALA A 421 -13.55 1.33 0.50
N GLY A 422 -13.60 0.06 0.13
CA GLY A 422 -12.96 -0.45 -1.08
C GLY A 422 -13.09 -1.97 -1.21
N LEU A 423 -12.59 -2.50 -2.32
CA LEU A 423 -12.59 -3.94 -2.61
C LEU A 423 -11.39 -4.30 -3.49
N GLY A 424 -10.44 -5.05 -2.94
CA GLY A 424 -9.26 -5.54 -3.64
C GLY A 424 -9.59 -6.58 -4.72
N VAL A 425 -8.65 -6.85 -5.62
CA VAL A 425 -8.78 -7.92 -6.62
C VAL A 425 -9.06 -9.27 -5.94
N ASP A 426 -10.05 -10.01 -6.45
CA ASP A 426 -10.53 -11.29 -5.90
C ASP A 426 -11.14 -11.20 -4.49
N GLU A 427 -11.29 -9.99 -3.93
CA GLU A 427 -11.95 -9.78 -2.64
C GLU A 427 -13.48 -9.81 -2.79
N GLU A 428 -14.13 -10.27 -1.73
CA GLU A 428 -15.57 -10.37 -1.60
C GLU A 428 -15.97 -9.85 -0.22
N ILE A 429 -17.05 -9.07 -0.18
CA ILE A 429 -17.71 -8.63 1.05
C ILE A 429 -19.20 -8.99 0.97
N ALA A 430 -19.80 -9.38 2.09
CA ALA A 430 -21.19 -9.77 2.15
C ALA A 430 -21.97 -9.05 3.24
N SER A 431 -23.27 -8.85 3.00
CA SER A 431 -24.19 -8.39 4.04
C SER A 431 -24.49 -9.50 5.05
N GLU A 432 -25.13 -9.17 6.16
CA GLU A 432 -25.73 -10.19 7.01
C GLU A 432 -26.82 -10.98 6.26
N PRO A 433 -27.05 -12.26 6.66
CA PRO A 433 -28.17 -13.05 6.18
C PRO A 433 -29.51 -12.33 6.34
N GLY A 434 -30.40 -12.53 5.37
CA GLY A 434 -31.76 -12.03 5.41
C GLY A 434 -31.95 -10.56 5.03
N LEU A 435 -30.89 -9.83 4.65
CA LEU A 435 -31.01 -8.45 4.16
C LEU A 435 -32.07 -8.32 3.06
N VAL A 436 -32.10 -9.30 2.15
CA VAL A 436 -33.16 -9.45 1.15
C VAL A 436 -33.92 -10.75 1.39
N PRO A 437 -35.25 -10.72 1.63
CA PRO A 437 -36.05 -11.92 1.77
C PRO A 437 -35.98 -12.80 0.50
N VAL A 438 -35.59 -14.07 0.68
CA VAL A 438 -35.37 -15.04 -0.41
C VAL A 438 -36.68 -15.48 -1.08
N LYS A 439 -37.81 -15.29 -0.40
CA LYS A 439 -39.10 -15.87 -0.79
C LYS A 439 -39.78 -15.18 -1.97
N ASP A 440 -39.28 -14.04 -2.42
CA ASP A 440 -39.90 -13.31 -3.52
C ASP A 440 -39.01 -13.25 -4.77
N HIS A 441 -39.63 -13.50 -5.93
CA HIS A 441 -39.10 -13.21 -7.27
C HIS A 441 -39.01 -11.69 -7.54
N GLN A 442 -38.66 -10.90 -6.53
CA GLN A 442 -38.52 -9.45 -6.64
C GLN A 442 -37.41 -9.11 -7.64
N GLU A 443 -37.71 -8.22 -8.57
CA GLU A 443 -36.70 -7.60 -9.42
C GLU A 443 -35.93 -6.59 -8.58
N LEU A 444 -34.71 -6.97 -8.20
CA LEU A 444 -33.77 -6.07 -7.56
C LEU A 444 -32.84 -5.48 -8.61
N ARG A 445 -32.49 -4.22 -8.39
CA ARG A 445 -31.48 -3.51 -9.16
C ARG A 445 -30.42 -2.98 -8.22
N TRP A 446 -29.19 -2.88 -8.72
CA TRP A 446 -28.08 -2.34 -7.96
C TRP A 446 -27.28 -1.35 -8.79
N SER A 447 -26.68 -0.38 -8.12
CA SER A 447 -25.71 0.57 -8.72
C SER A 447 -24.58 0.84 -7.75
N LEU A 448 -23.42 1.20 -8.30
CA LEU A 448 -22.22 1.56 -7.56
C LEU A 448 -21.85 3.01 -7.89
N ASP A 449 -21.72 3.88 -6.89
CA ASP A 449 -21.26 5.26 -7.05
C ASP A 449 -21.96 6.04 -8.19
N ALA A 450 -23.30 6.02 -8.18
CA ALA A 450 -24.15 6.64 -9.19
C ALA A 450 -24.05 6.05 -10.61
N SER A 451 -23.48 4.85 -10.78
CA SER A 451 -23.57 4.11 -12.04
C SER A 451 -25.03 3.76 -12.39
N PRO A 452 -25.35 3.55 -13.68
CA PRO A 452 -26.68 3.13 -14.08
C PRO A 452 -27.10 1.81 -13.37
N PRO A 453 -28.32 1.72 -12.81
CA PRO A 453 -28.76 0.52 -12.11
C PRO A 453 -28.84 -0.71 -13.03
N GLN A 454 -28.28 -1.82 -12.59
CA GLN A 454 -28.26 -3.11 -13.28
C GLN A 454 -29.13 -4.15 -12.53
N PRO A 455 -29.70 -5.15 -13.22
CA PRO A 455 -30.39 -6.25 -12.54
C PRO A 455 -29.46 -6.97 -11.56
N LEU A 456 -29.98 -7.33 -10.40
CA LEU A 456 -29.29 -8.17 -9.42
C LEU A 456 -29.71 -9.63 -9.63
N PRO A 457 -28.78 -10.52 -10.05
CA PRO A 457 -29.08 -11.92 -10.31
C PRO A 457 -29.33 -12.74 -9.05
#